data_AF-A0A965ANW0-F1
#
_entry.id   AF-A0A965ANW0-F1
#
_cell.length_a   1.000
_cell.length_b   1.000
_cell.length_c   1.000
_cell.angle_alpha   90.00
_cell.angle_beta   90.00
_cell.angle_gamma   90.00
#
_symmetry.space_group_name_H-M   'P 1'
#
loop_
_entity.id
_entity.type
_entity.pdbx_description
1 polymer ?
#
loop_
_entity_poly.entity_id
_entity_poly.type
_entity_poly.pdbx_seq_one_letter_code
_entity_poly.pdbx_strand_id
1 'polypeptide(L)' 'AACQCRGDVSVPVVSLATAHPAKFPDAVEAATGIRPALPPRMADLFDRTETFDTLANDAADLQDFIRRSVGGKDSA' A
#
# COMPACT_ATOMS: atom_id res chain seq x y z
N ALA A 1 6.80 18.57 -8.38
CA ALA A 1 6.16 18.13 -9.64
C ALA A 1 5.11 19.13 -10.12
N ALA A 2 3.93 19.27 -9.48
CA ALA A 2 2.84 20.11 -10.01
C ALA A 2 3.23 21.60 -10.24
N CYS A 3 3.94 22.25 -9.31
CA CYS A 3 4.47 23.60 -9.54
C CYS A 3 5.49 23.69 -10.69
N GLN A 4 6.20 22.62 -10.99
CA GLN A 4 7.21 22.59 -12.07
C GLN A 4 6.57 22.40 -13.45
N CYS A 5 5.39 21.78 -13.50
CA CYS A 5 4.62 21.59 -14.73
C CYS A 5 3.72 22.79 -15.06
N ARG A 6 3.74 23.85 -14.24
CA ARG A 6 2.86 25.01 -14.41
C ARG A 6 3.36 25.88 -15.56
N GLY A 7 2.70 25.74 -16.71
CA GLY A 7 2.90 26.57 -17.90
C GLY A 7 1.89 27.72 -17.96
N ASP A 8 1.06 27.72 -19.01
CA ASP A 8 -0.02 28.70 -19.18
C ASP A 8 -1.03 28.63 -18.03
N VAL A 9 -1.39 29.80 -17.50
CA VAL A 9 -2.37 29.98 -16.43
C VAL A 9 -3.79 29.61 -16.88
N SER A 10 -4.06 29.65 -18.19
CA SER A 10 -5.36 29.28 -18.76
C SER A 10 -5.64 27.77 -18.74
N VAL A 11 -4.61 26.93 -18.58
CA VAL A 11 -4.72 25.46 -18.61
C VAL A 11 -4.67 24.89 -17.19
N PRO A 12 -5.69 24.15 -16.72
CA PRO A 12 -5.69 23.57 -15.38
C PRO A 12 -4.69 22.42 -15.24
N VAL A 13 -3.93 22.41 -14.14
CA VAL A 13 -3.06 21.30 -13.77
C VAL A 13 -3.82 20.33 -12.86
N VAL A 14 -3.89 19.06 -13.25
CA VAL A 14 -4.49 18.00 -12.44
C VAL A 14 -3.37 17.16 -11.81
N SER A 15 -3.39 17.01 -10.49
CA SER A 15 -2.45 16.15 -9.75
C SER A 15 -3.23 15.04 -9.04
N LEU A 16 -2.90 13.78 -9.36
CA LEU A 16 -3.53 12.62 -8.75
C LEU A 16 -2.86 12.30 -7.41
N ALA A 17 -3.64 12.34 -6.32
CA ALA A 17 -3.20 11.82 -5.03
C ALA A 17 -3.24 10.29 -5.06
N THR A 18 -2.09 9.66 -5.32
CA THR A 18 -1.98 8.20 -5.55
C THR A 18 -2.07 7.37 -4.25
N ALA A 19 -1.85 8.01 -3.11
CA ALA A 19 -1.82 7.34 -1.81
C ALA A 19 -2.30 8.26 -0.68
N HIS A 20 -2.87 7.64 0.37
CA HIS A 20 -3.20 8.31 1.62
C HIS A 20 -1.93 8.59 2.45
N PRO A 21 -1.81 9.73 3.16
CA PRO A 21 -0.64 10.08 3.99
C PRO A 21 -0.24 9.01 5.00
N ALA A 22 -1.23 8.33 5.60
CA ALA A 22 -0.99 7.24 6.57
C ALA A 22 -0.22 6.04 6.01
N LYS A 23 -0.05 5.90 4.68
CA LYS A 23 0.84 4.90 4.08
C LYS A 23 2.32 5.25 4.23
N PHE A 24 2.64 6.54 4.40
CA PHE A 24 4.00 7.06 4.52
C PHE A 24 4.11 8.03 5.71
N PRO A 25 3.80 7.58 6.94
CA PRO A 25 3.66 8.47 8.09
C PRO A 25 4.95 9.23 8.41
N ASP A 26 6.11 8.58 8.29
CA ASP A 26 7.40 9.19 8.65
C ASP A 26 7.80 10.30 7.68
N ALA A 27 7.56 10.12 6.38
CA ALA A 27 7.83 11.15 5.37
C ALA A 27 6.91 12.38 5.55
N VAL A 28 5.65 12.13 5.94
CA VAL A 28 4.67 13.20 6.20
C VAL A 28 5.03 13.94 7.48
N GLU A 29 5.41 13.24 8.54
CA GLU A 29 5.84 13.84 9.81
C GLU A 29 7.10 14.69 9.63
N ALA A 30 8.11 14.20 8.89
CA ALA A 30 9.31 14.96 8.60
C ALA A 30 9.03 16.27 7.82
N ALA A 31 8.06 16.24 6.90
CA ALA A 31 7.72 17.40 6.07
C ALA A 31 6.76 18.39 6.75
N THR A 32 5.88 17.91 7.63
CA THR A 32 4.75 18.70 8.16
C THR A 32 4.73 18.83 9.68
N GLY A 33 5.54 18.04 10.41
CA GLY A 33 5.48 17.90 11.86
C GLY A 33 4.24 17.15 12.37
N ILE A 34 3.38 16.66 11.47
CA ILE A 34 2.13 15.97 11.81
C ILE A 34 2.27 14.51 11.44
N ARG A 35 2.07 13.61 12.41
CA ARG A 35 1.96 12.18 12.14
C ARG A 35 0.50 11.85 11.78
N PRO A 36 0.21 11.48 10.52
CA PRO A 36 -1.17 11.25 10.08
C PRO A 36 -1.74 10.00 10.74
N ALA A 37 -2.94 10.12 11.32
CA ALA A 37 -3.67 8.98 11.88
C ALA A 37 -4.18 8.04 10.77
N LEU A 38 -4.42 6.78 11.14
CA LEU A 38 -5.09 5.83 10.27
C LEU A 38 -6.54 6.28 10.00
N PRO A 39 -7.05 6.09 8.77
CA PRO A 39 -8.46 6.31 8.48
C PRO A 39 -9.36 5.46 9.38
N PRO A 40 -10.58 5.91 9.74
CA PRO A 40 -11.47 5.18 10.65
C PRO A 40 -11.77 3.73 10.23
N ARG A 41 -11.88 3.45 8.92
CA ARG A 41 -12.08 2.09 8.38
C ARG A 41 -10.92 1.12 8.68
N MET A 42 -9.74 1.67 8.93
CA MET A 42 -8.49 0.92 9.12
C MET A 42 -7.90 1.19 10.50
N ALA A 43 -8.69 1.69 11.46
CA ALA A 43 -8.19 2.07 12.78
C ALA A 43 -7.60 0.88 13.56
N ASP A 44 -8.17 -0.32 13.37
CA ASP A 44 -7.77 -1.58 13.99
C ASP A 44 -6.71 -2.34 13.16
N LEU A 45 -6.19 -1.77 12.07
CA LEU A 45 -5.34 -2.49 11.13
C LEU A 45 -4.10 -3.10 11.79
N PHE A 46 -3.48 -2.37 12.72
CA PHE A 46 -2.28 -2.82 13.45
C PHE A 46 -2.59 -3.83 14.56
N ASP A 47 -3.85 -3.99 14.94
CA ASP A 47 -4.27 -4.93 15.99
C ASP A 47 -4.66 -6.30 15.41
N ARG A 48 -4.79 -6.41 14.08
CA ARG A 48 -5.17 -7.66 13.41
C ARG A 48 -3.97 -8.62 13.34
N THR A 49 -4.23 -9.90 13.58
CA THR A 49 -3.24 -10.95 13.38
C THR A 49 -2.86 -11.06 11.91
N GLU A 50 -1.57 -10.94 11.61
CA GLU A 50 -1.03 -11.19 10.28
C GLU A 50 -0.90 -12.70 10.02
N THR A 51 -1.38 -13.16 8.86
CA THR A 51 -1.23 -14.55 8.41
C THR A 51 -0.52 -14.53 7.07
N PHE A 52 0.73 -15.01 7.03
CA PHE A 52 1.52 -15.14 5.82
C PHE A 52 2.51 -16.30 5.95
N ASP A 53 2.86 -16.91 4.82
CA ASP A 53 3.93 -17.90 4.71
C ASP A 53 5.21 -17.24 4.19
N THR A 54 6.36 -17.60 4.75
CA THR A 54 7.66 -17.14 4.26
C THR A 54 8.25 -18.18 3.32
N LEU A 55 8.60 -17.76 2.11
CA LEU A 55 9.21 -18.62 1.09
C LEU A 55 10.60 -18.11 0.73
N ALA A 56 11.47 -19.00 0.27
CA ALA A 56 12.73 -18.61 -0.35
C ALA A 56 12.45 -17.80 -1.63
N ASN A 57 13.39 -16.94 -2.03
CA ASN A 57 13.32 -16.23 -3.30
C ASN A 57 13.70 -17.17 -4.48
N ASP A 58 12.93 -18.24 -4.61
CA ASP A 58 13.06 -19.24 -5.67
C ASP A 58 11.72 -19.40 -6.39
N ALA A 59 11.78 -19.40 -7.72
CA ALA A 59 10.58 -19.43 -8.54
C ALA A 59 9.89 -20.79 -8.54
N ALA A 60 10.62 -21.90 -8.40
CA ALA A 60 10.04 -23.24 -8.34
C ALA A 60 9.28 -23.43 -7.03
N ASP A 61 9.89 -23.02 -5.90
CA ASP A 61 9.27 -23.07 -4.58
C ASP A 61 7.96 -22.27 -4.51
N LEU A 62 7.94 -21.06 -5.09
CA LEU A 62 6.73 -20.23 -5.18
C LEU A 62 5.63 -20.88 -6.02
N GLN A 63 5.99 -21.44 -7.19
CA GLN A 63 5.01 -22.08 -8.07
C GLN A 63 4.39 -23.31 -7.41
N ASP A 64 5.19 -24.13 -6.73
CA ASP A 64 4.71 -25.31 -6.02
C ASP A 64 3.82 -24.92 -4.84
N PHE A 65 4.18 -23.87 -4.09
CA PHE A 65 3.34 -23.32 -3.03
C PHE A 65 1.96 -22.87 -3.56
N ILE A 66 1.92 -22.16 -4.69
CA ILE A 66 0.67 -21.71 -5.32
C ILE A 66 -0.18 -22.92 -5.74
N ARG A 67 0.42 -23.91 -6.41
CA ARG A 67 -0.31 -25.13 -6.84
C ARG A 67 -0.97 -25.85 -5.67
N ARG A 68 -0.26 -26.02 -4.54
CA ARG A 68 -0.81 -26.64 -3.33
C ARG A 68 -1.94 -25.81 -2.71
N SER A 69 -1.78 -24.48 -2.68
CA SER A 69 -2.70 -23.58 -1.97
C SER A 69 -4.02 -23.35 -2.72
N VAL A 70 -4.02 -23.43 -4.06
CA VAL A 70 -5.23 -23.22 -4.88
C VAL A 70 -6.13 -24.46 -4.92
N GLY A 71 -5.59 -25.67 -4.73
CA GLY A 71 -6.34 -26.93 -4.79
C GLY A 71 -7.16 -27.29 -3.53
N GLY A 72 -7.14 -26.46 -2.48
CA GLY A 72 -7.69 -26.78 -1.16
C GLY A 72 -9.11 -26.31 -0.85
N LYS A 73 -9.91 -25.89 -1.85
CA LYS A 73 -11.27 -25.36 -1.62
C LYS A 73 -12.44 -26.28 -2.02
N ASP A 74 -12.18 -27.56 -2.32
CA ASP A 74 -13.23 -28.54 -2.65
C ASP A 74 -13.37 -29.68 -1.60
N SER A 75 -12.95 -29.48 -0.35
CA SER A 75 -13.18 -30.47 0.72
C SER A 75 -13.33 -29.80 2.09
N ALA A 76 -14.50 -29.19 2.31
CA ALA A 76 -15.21 -29.10 3.59
C ALA A 76 -16.61 -28.51 3.37
#